data_AF-A0A100IPQ5-F1
#
_entry.id   AF-A0A100IPQ5-F1
#
_cell.length_a   1.000
_cell.length_b   1.000
_cell.length_c   1.000
_cell.angle_alpha   90.00
_cell.angle_beta   90.00
_cell.angle_gamma   90.00
#
_symmetry.space_group_name_H-M   'P 1'
#
loop_
_entity.id
_entity.type
_entity.pdbx_description
1 polymer ?
#
loop_
_entity_poly.entity_id
_entity_poly.type
_entity_poly.pdbx_seq_one_letter_code
_entity_poly.pdbx_strand_id
1 'polypeptide(L)'
;MLVTLEMFKDSPWEEPVPVGPFWDSIDYSIARNFLGSFTQAELAQLPIDDDSTAGQQSKLILLLRLLQKKLNEEEAAISPQSSLYTSNYQQWYRLWQGIYILQDELNLPEAEQTARMLVDKIPYKSNPVPSHMLAEHLVKVGKYEEAERTERPIRAWMDARPHLGPSSPQALNARRLIAQALWGQGPSRRSEAEALIAEIHWIVEEMGEGQFAVYQAEERRLNQVMMATLQ
;
A
#
# COMPACT_ATOMS: atom_id res chain seq x y z
N MET A 1 2.70 6.78 -8.16
CA MET A 1 1.67 5.94 -8.80
C MET A 1 0.63 6.92 -9.38
N LEU A 2 0.24 6.75 -10.64
CA LEU A 2 -0.79 7.57 -11.31
C LEU A 2 -1.79 6.57 -11.88
N VAL A 3 -2.58 5.99 -10.99
CA VAL A 3 -3.88 5.47 -11.39
C VAL A 3 -4.68 6.70 -11.79
N THR A 4 -4.83 6.93 -13.09
CA THR A 4 -5.54 8.11 -13.60
C THR A 4 -6.96 8.11 -13.05
N LEU A 5 -7.35 9.21 -12.39
CA LEU A 5 -8.70 9.45 -11.86
C LEU A 5 -9.84 9.13 -12.85
N GLU A 6 -9.54 9.12 -14.15
CA GLU A 6 -10.50 8.79 -15.21
C GLU A 6 -10.94 7.31 -15.24
N MET A 7 -10.11 6.37 -14.77
CA MET A 7 -10.42 4.93 -14.90
C MET A 7 -11.54 4.45 -13.96
N PHE A 8 -11.90 5.23 -12.93
CA PHE A 8 -12.77 4.78 -11.85
C PHE A 8 -13.97 5.69 -11.58
N LYS A 9 -14.28 6.59 -12.50
CA LYS A 9 -15.31 7.62 -12.35
C LYS A 9 -16.72 7.07 -12.00
N ASP A 10 -16.97 5.78 -12.24
CA ASP A 10 -18.29 5.14 -12.09
C ASP A 10 -18.32 3.87 -11.20
N SER A 11 -17.30 3.61 -10.36
CA SER A 11 -17.32 2.42 -9.49
C SER A 11 -18.01 2.68 -8.13
N PRO A 12 -19.13 2.00 -7.79
CA PRO A 12 -19.93 2.26 -6.57
C PRO A 12 -19.26 1.83 -5.25
N TRP A 13 -18.00 1.40 -5.29
CA TRP A 13 -17.23 0.89 -4.14
C TRP A 13 -16.01 1.74 -3.82
N GLU A 14 -15.79 2.81 -4.57
CA GLU A 14 -14.66 3.71 -4.41
C GLU A 14 -15.12 5.02 -3.76
N GLU A 15 -14.49 5.38 -2.64
CA GLU A 15 -14.65 6.72 -2.10
C GLU A 15 -13.98 7.70 -3.07
N PRO A 16 -14.71 8.68 -3.62
CA PRO A 16 -14.16 9.60 -4.59
C PRO A 16 -13.07 10.44 -3.92
N VAL A 17 -11.85 10.39 -4.46
CA VAL A 17 -10.80 11.34 -4.12
C VAL A 17 -11.21 12.70 -4.70
N PRO A 18 -11.21 13.80 -3.90
CA PRO A 18 -11.55 15.12 -4.42
C PRO A 18 -10.64 15.48 -5.59
N VAL A 19 -11.22 16.16 -6.58
CA VAL A 19 -10.47 16.67 -7.74
C VAL A 19 -10.04 18.10 -7.44
N GLY A 20 -8.74 18.38 -7.60
CA GLY A 20 -8.25 19.73 -7.41
C GLY A 20 -6.73 19.79 -7.24
N PRO A 21 -6.14 20.99 -7.38
CA PRO A 21 -4.70 21.18 -7.35
C PRO A 21 -4.01 20.53 -6.16
N PHE A 22 -4.65 20.48 -4.99
CA PHE A 22 -4.14 19.77 -3.83
C PHE A 22 -3.95 18.27 -4.10
N TRP A 23 -5.02 17.59 -4.51
CA TRP A 23 -5.11 16.14 -4.61
C TRP A 23 -4.50 15.57 -5.90
N ASP A 24 -4.45 16.33 -6.99
CA ASP A 24 -4.01 15.87 -8.32
C ASP A 24 -2.56 15.32 -8.33
N SER A 25 -1.73 15.79 -7.39
CA SER A 25 -0.34 15.34 -7.23
C SER A 25 -0.15 14.17 -6.26
N ILE A 26 -1.21 13.73 -5.59
CA ILE A 26 -1.17 12.69 -4.55
C ILE A 26 -1.64 11.39 -5.18
N ASP A 27 -0.90 10.31 -4.94
CA ASP A 27 -1.34 9.01 -5.41
C ASP A 27 -2.72 8.63 -4.84
N TYR A 28 -3.57 8.03 -5.67
CA TYR A 28 -4.93 7.64 -5.30
C TYR A 28 -4.96 6.77 -4.04
N SER A 29 -4.05 5.80 -3.90
CA SER A 29 -4.03 4.92 -2.73
C SER A 29 -3.70 5.68 -1.45
N ILE A 30 -2.79 6.66 -1.52
CA ILE A 30 -2.43 7.54 -0.40
C ILE A 30 -3.64 8.39 -0.02
N ALA A 31 -4.26 9.05 -1.01
CA ALA A 31 -5.42 9.91 -0.78
C ALA A 31 -6.60 9.13 -0.18
N ARG A 32 -6.93 7.96 -0.73
CA ARG A 32 -8.00 7.10 -0.22
C ARG A 32 -7.77 6.66 1.23
N ASN A 33 -6.55 6.23 1.58
CA ASN A 33 -6.25 5.80 2.95
C ASN A 33 -6.33 6.97 3.94
N PHE A 34 -5.93 8.18 3.51
CA PHE A 34 -6.13 9.39 4.29
C PHE A 34 -7.63 9.68 4.50
N LEU A 35 -8.40 9.79 3.42
CA LEU A 35 -9.81 10.17 3.46
C LEU A 35 -10.65 9.17 4.28
N GLY A 36 -10.42 7.87 4.09
CA GLY A 36 -11.13 6.80 4.80
C GLY A 36 -10.84 6.74 6.31
N SER A 37 -9.91 7.56 6.80
CA SER A 37 -9.66 7.72 8.25
C SER A 37 -10.59 8.73 8.90
N PHE A 38 -11.32 9.55 8.13
CA PHE A 38 -12.20 10.62 8.61
C PHE A 38 -13.66 10.41 8.18
N THR A 39 -14.58 10.93 8.98
CA THR A 39 -15.98 11.10 8.56
C THR A 39 -16.13 12.31 7.64
N GLN A 40 -17.20 12.36 6.85
CA GLN A 40 -17.48 13.50 5.97
C GLN A 40 -17.56 14.85 6.72
N ALA A 41 -18.10 14.85 7.94
CA ALA A 41 -18.17 16.05 8.77
C ALA A 41 -16.79 16.52 9.25
N GLU A 42 -15.88 15.59 9.55
CA GLU A 42 -14.50 15.92 9.92
C GLU A 42 -13.71 16.42 8.70
N LEU A 43 -13.86 15.77 7.54
CA LEU A 43 -13.20 16.18 6.29
C LEU A 43 -13.52 17.64 5.94
N ALA A 44 -14.79 18.05 6.06
CA ALA A 44 -15.23 19.42 5.80
C ALA A 44 -14.62 20.48 6.74
N GLN A 45 -14.01 20.06 7.86
CA GLN A 45 -13.38 20.94 8.85
C GLN A 45 -11.85 20.90 8.79
N LEU A 46 -11.26 20.03 7.96
CA LEU A 46 -9.81 19.96 7.85
C LEU A 46 -9.26 21.23 7.21
N PRO A 47 -8.09 21.72 7.68
CA PRO A 47 -7.43 22.90 7.12
C PRO A 47 -6.69 22.54 5.82
N ILE A 48 -7.41 21.97 4.85
CA ILE A 48 -6.91 21.64 3.51
C ILE A 48 -7.40 22.74 2.57
N ASP A 49 -6.45 23.41 1.94
CA ASP A 49 -6.71 24.34 0.85
C ASP A 49 -6.70 23.54 -0.46
N ASP A 50 -7.90 23.25 -1.00
CA ASP A 50 -8.07 22.44 -2.21
C ASP A 50 -7.39 23.05 -3.44
N ASP A 51 -7.21 24.38 -3.45
CA ASP A 51 -6.53 25.13 -4.52
C ASP A 51 -5.01 25.23 -4.30
N SER A 52 -4.48 24.60 -3.24
CA SER A 52 -3.06 24.71 -2.90
C SER A 52 -2.17 24.09 -3.98
N THR A 53 -1.27 24.92 -4.49
CA THR A 53 -0.22 24.54 -5.44
C THR A 53 1.09 24.11 -4.76
N ALA A 54 1.05 23.85 -3.44
CA ALA A 54 2.22 23.40 -2.70
C ALA A 54 2.83 22.13 -3.30
N GLY A 55 4.15 21.97 -3.13
CA GLY A 55 4.84 20.76 -3.59
C GLY A 55 4.31 19.50 -2.89
N GLN A 56 4.34 18.37 -3.60
CA GLN A 56 3.80 17.08 -3.14
C GLN A 56 4.30 16.73 -1.72
N GLN A 57 5.59 16.86 -1.44
CA GLN A 57 6.16 16.58 -0.11
C GLN A 57 5.50 17.41 1.01
N SER A 58 5.20 18.69 0.77
CA SER A 58 4.54 19.56 1.76
C SER A 58 3.10 19.11 2.02
N LYS A 59 2.39 18.66 0.98
CA LYS A 59 1.03 18.13 1.09
C LYS A 59 1.02 16.82 1.88
N LEU A 60 1.93 15.88 1.58
CA LEU A 60 2.07 14.63 2.32
C LEU A 60 2.40 14.87 3.81
N ILE A 61 3.27 15.85 4.12
CA ILE A 61 3.57 16.24 5.50
C ILE A 61 2.33 16.79 6.21
N LEU A 62 1.50 17.60 5.53
CA LEU A 62 0.23 18.07 6.09
C LEU A 62 -0.71 16.90 6.40
N LEU A 63 -0.92 15.99 5.44
CA LEU A 63 -1.77 14.81 5.64
C LEU A 63 -1.28 13.96 6.81
N LEU A 64 0.03 13.74 6.94
CA LEU A 64 0.61 12.96 8.03
C LEU A 64 0.33 13.61 9.38
N ARG A 65 0.51 14.93 9.48
CA ARG A 65 0.21 15.68 10.71
C ARG A 65 -1.27 15.60 11.09
N LEU A 66 -2.18 15.66 10.11
CA LEU A 66 -3.62 15.56 10.36
C LEU A 66 -4.02 14.17 10.89
N LEU A 67 -3.47 13.08 10.33
CA LEU A 67 -3.72 11.74 10.85
C LEU A 67 -3.15 11.55 12.26
N GLN A 68 -1.92 12.02 12.51
CA GLN A 68 -1.30 11.96 13.84
C GLN A 68 -2.09 12.75 14.87
N LYS A 69 -2.59 13.94 14.50
CA LYS A 69 -3.46 14.74 15.36
C LYS A 69 -4.74 13.97 15.70
N LYS A 70 -5.41 13.41 14.70
CA LYS A 70 -6.65 12.64 14.91
C LYS A 70 -6.42 11.42 15.81
N LEU A 71 -5.35 10.66 15.57
CA LEU A 71 -4.99 9.54 16.43
C LEU A 71 -4.79 9.98 17.88
N ASN A 72 -4.06 11.07 18.11
CA ASN A 72 -3.83 11.59 19.46
C ASN A 72 -5.13 12.06 20.14
N GLU A 73 -6.02 12.71 19.40
CA GLU A 73 -7.33 13.16 19.90
C GLU A 73 -8.23 11.98 20.26
N GLU A 74 -8.29 10.95 19.42
CA GLU A 74 -9.07 9.75 19.68
C GLU A 74 -8.52 8.92 20.85
N GLU A 75 -7.19 8.75 20.94
CA GLU A 75 -6.55 8.09 22.08
C GLU A 75 -6.78 8.87 23.38
N ALA A 76 -6.72 10.21 23.35
CA ALA A 76 -6.99 11.05 24.52
C ALA A 76 -8.46 11.04 24.97
N ALA A 77 -9.39 10.79 24.05
CA ALA A 77 -10.82 10.67 24.36
C ALA A 77 -11.19 9.34 25.03
N ILE A 78 -10.28 8.36 25.04
CA ILE A 78 -10.49 7.04 25.63
C ILE A 78 -10.09 7.03 27.10
N SER A 79 -10.81 6.26 27.91
CA SER A 79 -10.50 6.07 29.33
C SER A 79 -9.04 5.65 29.55
N PRO A 80 -8.33 6.14 30.58
CA PRO A 80 -6.90 5.89 30.79
C PRO A 80 -6.48 4.41 30.89
N GLN A 81 -7.42 3.50 31.14
CA GLN A 81 -7.21 2.05 31.23
C GLN A 81 -7.47 1.31 29.91
N SER A 82 -7.74 2.02 28.82
CA SER A 82 -8.01 1.46 27.49
C SER A 82 -7.20 2.20 26.42
N SER A 83 -7.20 1.68 25.21
CA SER A 83 -6.56 2.27 24.03
C SER A 83 -7.49 2.17 22.83
N LEU A 84 -7.26 2.97 21.80
CA LEU A 84 -8.02 2.87 20.55
C LEU A 84 -7.88 1.49 19.92
N TYR A 85 -6.71 0.86 20.07
CA TYR A 85 -6.47 -0.53 19.67
C TYR A 85 -7.48 -1.50 20.28
N THR A 86 -7.77 -1.37 21.58
CA THR A 86 -8.70 -2.28 22.28
C THR A 86 -10.16 -1.88 22.16
N SER A 87 -10.47 -0.59 22.09
CA SER A 87 -11.85 -0.09 22.04
C SER A 87 -12.42 -0.04 20.62
N ASN A 88 -11.58 0.22 19.61
CA ASN A 88 -11.95 0.31 18.21
C ASN A 88 -10.77 -0.02 17.29
N TYR A 89 -10.43 -1.31 17.22
CA TYR A 89 -9.32 -1.81 16.40
C TYR A 89 -9.40 -1.35 14.94
N GLN A 90 -10.59 -1.33 14.33
CA GLN A 90 -10.75 -0.94 12.93
C GLN A 90 -10.31 0.51 12.69
N GLN A 91 -10.71 1.43 13.57
CA GLN A 91 -10.30 2.82 13.47
C GLN A 91 -8.82 3.00 13.77
N TRP A 92 -8.31 2.34 14.82
CA TRP A 92 -6.89 2.31 15.13
C TRP A 92 -6.06 1.84 13.93
N TYR A 93 -6.47 0.75 13.29
CA TYR A 93 -5.79 0.17 12.14
C TYR A 93 -5.82 1.12 10.94
N ARG A 94 -6.96 1.73 10.61
CA ARG A 94 -7.07 2.69 9.50
C ARG A 94 -6.14 3.88 9.68
N LEU A 95 -6.12 4.48 10.88
CA LEU A 95 -5.25 5.61 11.18
C LEU A 95 -3.77 5.24 11.05
N TRP A 96 -3.36 4.13 11.67
CA TRP A 96 -1.96 3.69 11.59
C TRP A 96 -1.54 3.23 10.20
N GLN A 97 -2.45 2.64 9.41
CA GLN A 97 -2.19 2.31 8.01
C GLN A 97 -1.95 3.58 7.18
N GLY A 98 -2.80 4.61 7.32
CA GLY A 98 -2.60 5.89 6.64
C GLY A 98 -1.32 6.60 7.08
N ILE A 99 -0.99 6.57 8.38
CA ILE A 99 0.26 7.11 8.92
C ILE A 99 1.46 6.39 8.31
N TYR A 100 1.45 5.05 8.30
CA TYR A 100 2.52 4.26 7.69
C TYR A 100 2.74 4.61 6.23
N ILE A 101 1.67 4.65 5.42
CA ILE A 101 1.77 4.92 3.98
C ILE A 101 2.44 6.28 3.73
N LEU A 102 2.07 7.30 4.51
CA LEU A 102 2.69 8.62 4.40
C LEU A 102 4.13 8.66 4.92
N GLN A 103 4.43 7.94 6.01
CA GLN A 103 5.80 7.81 6.52
C GLN A 103 6.71 7.13 5.49
N ASP A 104 6.23 6.06 4.86
CA ASP A 104 6.99 5.34 3.84
C ASP A 104 7.22 6.22 2.60
N GLU A 105 6.17 6.84 2.05
CA GLU A 105 6.30 7.74 0.89
C GLU A 105 7.27 8.90 1.15
N LEU A 106 7.28 9.44 2.37
CA LEU A 106 8.19 10.50 2.81
C LEU A 106 9.59 10.00 3.18
N ASN A 107 9.85 8.69 3.13
CA ASN A 107 11.11 8.04 3.55
C ASN A 107 11.49 8.37 5.00
N LEU A 108 10.52 8.41 5.90
CA LEU A 108 10.74 8.70 7.31
C LEU A 108 11.26 7.44 8.05
N PRO A 109 12.19 7.59 9.01
CA PRO A 109 12.79 6.45 9.72
C PRO A 109 11.77 5.65 10.55
N GLU A 110 10.66 6.25 10.95
CA GLU A 110 9.60 5.59 11.73
C GLU A 110 8.80 4.56 10.91
N ALA A 111 8.83 4.63 9.57
CA ALA A 111 7.99 3.79 8.69
C ALA A 111 8.13 2.29 9.00
N GLU A 112 9.37 1.81 9.17
CA GLU A 112 9.61 0.39 9.49
C GLU A 112 9.01 0.00 10.83
N GLN A 113 9.20 0.84 11.86
CA GLN A 113 8.68 0.57 13.19
C GLN A 113 7.15 0.52 13.18
N THR A 114 6.51 1.43 12.45
CA THR A 114 5.05 1.43 12.28
C THR A 114 4.57 0.18 11.55
N ALA A 115 5.23 -0.23 10.46
CA ALA A 115 4.87 -1.45 9.73
C ALA A 115 4.97 -2.70 10.61
N ARG A 116 6.07 -2.84 11.36
CA ARG A 116 6.28 -3.97 12.29
C ARG A 116 5.23 -3.99 13.41
N MET A 117 4.90 -2.82 13.95
CA MET A 117 3.84 -2.69 14.95
C MET A 117 2.48 -3.12 14.39
N LEU A 118 2.14 -2.74 13.15
CA LEU A 118 0.91 -3.18 12.49
C LEU A 118 0.88 -4.70 12.29
N VAL A 119 2.00 -5.32 11.92
CA VAL A 119 2.12 -6.79 11.79
C VAL A 119 1.93 -7.51 13.13
N ASP A 120 2.53 -6.99 14.20
CA ASP A 120 2.42 -7.57 15.55
C ASP A 120 1.00 -7.49 16.11
N LYS A 121 0.31 -6.37 15.83
CA LYS A 121 -1.02 -6.06 16.38
C LYS A 121 -2.20 -6.55 15.55
N ILE A 122 -2.00 -7.39 14.52
CA ILE A 122 -3.15 -7.93 13.76
C ILE A 122 -3.96 -8.91 14.63
N PRO A 123 -5.23 -8.61 14.95
CA PRO A 123 -6.11 -9.55 15.60
C PRO A 123 -6.50 -10.59 14.57
N TYR A 124 -6.13 -11.84 14.84
CA TYR A 124 -6.29 -12.99 13.94
C TYR A 124 -5.41 -12.85 12.68
N LYS A 125 -4.50 -13.82 12.48
CA LYS A 125 -3.47 -13.84 11.40
C LYS A 125 -4.05 -14.01 9.97
N SER A 126 -5.22 -13.44 9.69
CA SER A 126 -5.96 -13.58 8.44
C SER A 126 -5.77 -12.38 7.50
N ASN A 127 -5.37 -11.20 8.00
CA ASN A 127 -5.13 -10.02 7.19
C ASN A 127 -3.67 -10.00 6.67
N PRO A 128 -3.43 -10.18 5.36
CA PRO A 128 -2.09 -10.16 4.81
C PRO A 128 -1.50 -8.74 4.66
N VAL A 129 -2.34 -7.70 4.73
CA VAL A 129 -1.97 -6.34 4.30
C VAL A 129 -0.75 -5.78 5.05
N PRO A 130 -0.66 -5.84 6.39
CA PRO A 130 0.51 -5.28 7.07
C PRO A 130 1.82 -6.00 6.77
N SER A 131 1.77 -7.32 6.58
CA SER A 131 2.95 -8.09 6.20
C SER A 131 3.38 -7.75 4.77
N HIS A 132 2.42 -7.61 3.85
CA HIS A 132 2.66 -7.15 2.47
C HIS A 132 3.32 -5.76 2.46
N MET A 133 2.77 -4.82 3.24
CA MET A 133 3.34 -3.48 3.41
C MET A 133 4.76 -3.52 3.98
N LEU A 134 4.99 -4.34 5.02
CA LEU A 134 6.32 -4.52 5.59
C LEU A 134 7.29 -5.07 4.54
N ALA A 135 6.91 -6.06 3.74
CA ALA A 135 7.78 -6.59 2.68
C ALA A 135 8.14 -5.54 1.64
N GLU A 136 7.17 -4.72 1.20
CA GLU A 136 7.40 -3.60 0.29
C GLU A 136 8.42 -2.60 0.85
N HIS A 137 8.24 -2.19 2.10
CA HIS A 137 9.20 -1.32 2.80
C HIS A 137 10.59 -1.97 2.89
N LEU A 138 10.67 -3.26 3.24
CA LEU A 138 11.93 -3.98 3.37
C LEU A 138 12.68 -4.09 2.04
N VAL A 139 11.99 -4.27 0.90
CA VAL A 139 12.62 -4.19 -0.43
C VAL A 139 13.20 -2.80 -0.65
N LYS A 140 12.42 -1.75 -0.37
CA LYS A 140 12.81 -0.35 -0.57
C LYS A 140 14.06 0.03 0.22
N VAL A 141 14.21 -0.47 1.45
CA VAL A 141 15.39 -0.18 2.31
C VAL A 141 16.51 -1.23 2.18
N GLY A 142 16.42 -2.16 1.23
CA GLY A 142 17.48 -3.13 0.93
C GLY A 142 17.58 -4.33 1.88
N LYS A 143 16.56 -4.58 2.71
CA LYS A 143 16.46 -5.73 3.63
C LYS A 143 15.87 -6.95 2.92
N TYR A 144 16.53 -7.37 1.84
CA TYR A 144 15.98 -8.28 0.85
C TYR A 144 15.65 -9.69 1.36
N GLU A 145 16.51 -10.30 2.19
CA GLU A 145 16.24 -11.64 2.74
C GLU A 145 14.98 -11.64 3.64
N GLU A 146 14.82 -10.58 4.45
CA GLU A 146 13.64 -10.43 5.29
C GLU A 146 12.37 -10.15 4.47
N ALA A 147 12.49 -9.34 3.40
CA ALA A 147 11.39 -9.08 2.48
C ALA A 147 10.89 -10.37 1.83
N GLU A 148 11.80 -11.19 1.27
CA GLU A 148 11.46 -12.48 0.66
C GLU A 148 10.71 -13.39 1.65
N ARG A 149 11.25 -13.53 2.87
CA ARG A 149 10.67 -14.39 3.91
C ARG A 149 9.28 -13.89 4.34
N THR A 150 9.09 -12.58 4.40
CA THR A 150 7.81 -11.96 4.77
C THR A 150 6.76 -12.16 3.68
N GLU A 151 7.15 -12.06 2.40
CA GLU A 151 6.22 -12.01 1.28
C GLU A 151 5.78 -13.40 0.76
N ARG A 152 6.64 -14.42 0.87
CA ARG A 152 6.31 -15.78 0.37
C ARG A 152 5.00 -16.36 0.93
N PRO A 153 4.70 -16.28 2.25
CA PRO A 153 3.42 -16.71 2.79
C PRO A 153 2.23 -15.91 2.25
N ILE A 154 2.43 -14.62 1.95
CA ILE A 154 1.40 -13.73 1.41
C ILE A 154 1.04 -14.13 -0.01
N ARG A 155 2.05 -14.35 -0.87
CA ARG A 155 1.84 -14.91 -2.22
C ARG A 155 1.05 -16.22 -2.14
N ALA A 156 1.47 -17.17 -1.30
CA ALA A 156 0.81 -18.47 -1.17
C ALA A 156 -0.65 -18.32 -0.72
N TRP A 157 -0.92 -17.41 0.21
CA TRP A 157 -2.28 -17.08 0.64
C TRP A 157 -3.10 -16.51 -0.51
N MET A 158 -2.58 -15.55 -1.28
CA MET A 158 -3.31 -14.92 -2.40
C MET A 158 -3.62 -15.92 -3.50
N ASP A 159 -2.65 -16.75 -3.88
CA ASP A 159 -2.78 -17.79 -4.89
C ASP A 159 -3.89 -18.80 -4.54
N ALA A 160 -4.07 -19.12 -3.25
CA ALA A 160 -5.07 -20.06 -2.76
C ALA A 160 -6.50 -19.48 -2.67
N ARG A 161 -6.70 -18.17 -2.85
CA ARG A 161 -8.02 -17.53 -2.73
C ARG A 161 -8.77 -17.59 -4.06
N PRO A 162 -9.99 -18.17 -4.11
CA PRO A 162 -10.75 -18.29 -5.35
C PRO A 162 -11.06 -16.97 -6.06
N HIS A 163 -11.21 -15.87 -5.31
CA HIS A 163 -11.52 -14.54 -5.85
C HIS A 163 -10.28 -13.68 -6.13
N LEU A 164 -9.07 -14.14 -5.74
CA LEU A 164 -7.82 -13.49 -6.11
C LEU A 164 -7.10 -14.37 -7.12
N GLY A 165 -6.58 -15.51 -6.69
CA GLY A 165 -5.79 -16.40 -7.54
C GLY A 165 -4.50 -15.74 -8.04
N PRO A 166 -3.69 -16.50 -8.79
CA PRO A 166 -2.36 -16.07 -9.22
C PRO A 166 -2.37 -14.90 -10.21
N SER A 167 -3.47 -14.68 -10.93
CA SER A 167 -3.62 -13.61 -11.92
C SER A 167 -4.16 -12.31 -11.34
N SER A 168 -4.48 -12.26 -10.04
CA SER A 168 -4.89 -10.99 -9.41
C SER A 168 -3.73 -9.98 -9.39
N PRO A 169 -4.00 -8.67 -9.57
CA PRO A 169 -3.01 -7.61 -9.40
C PRO A 169 -2.24 -7.70 -8.08
N GLN A 170 -2.91 -8.09 -6.99
CA GLN A 170 -2.30 -8.27 -5.68
C GLN A 170 -1.29 -9.43 -5.69
N ALA A 171 -1.65 -10.59 -6.25
CA ALA A 171 -0.76 -11.74 -6.34
C ALA A 171 0.43 -11.51 -7.28
N LEU A 172 0.25 -10.69 -8.32
CA LEU A 172 1.35 -10.24 -9.18
C LEU A 172 2.28 -9.28 -8.46
N ASN A 173 1.74 -8.35 -7.66
CA ASN A 173 2.57 -7.46 -6.86
C ASN A 173 3.43 -8.24 -5.83
N ALA A 174 2.84 -9.23 -5.17
CA ALA A 174 3.58 -10.12 -4.27
C ALA A 174 4.74 -10.83 -4.97
N ARG A 175 4.53 -11.30 -6.21
CA ARG A 175 5.61 -11.90 -7.03
C ARG A 175 6.68 -10.88 -7.40
N ARG A 176 6.31 -9.65 -7.77
CA ARG A 176 7.29 -8.58 -8.06
C ARG A 176 8.18 -8.29 -6.85
N LEU A 177 7.59 -8.16 -5.66
CA LEU A 177 8.35 -7.95 -4.42
C LEU A 177 9.32 -9.09 -4.14
N ILE A 178 8.89 -10.35 -4.32
CA ILE A 178 9.78 -11.51 -4.18
C ILE A 178 10.89 -11.49 -5.24
N ALA A 179 10.60 -11.13 -6.50
CA ALA A 179 11.60 -11.06 -7.56
C ALA A 179 12.66 -9.98 -7.27
N GLN A 180 12.23 -8.79 -6.83
CA GLN A 180 13.13 -7.71 -6.40
C GLN A 180 13.98 -8.11 -5.19
N ALA A 181 13.38 -8.77 -4.20
CA ALA A 181 14.09 -9.29 -3.04
C ALA A 181 15.14 -10.36 -3.43
N LEU A 182 14.79 -11.30 -4.29
CA LEU A 182 15.74 -12.30 -4.80
C LEU A 182 16.88 -11.64 -5.56
N TRP A 183 16.58 -10.69 -6.44
CA TRP A 183 17.59 -9.96 -7.20
C TRP A 183 18.56 -9.20 -6.29
N GLY A 184 18.03 -8.50 -5.29
CA GLY A 184 18.81 -7.71 -4.32
C GLY A 184 19.73 -8.54 -3.42
N GLN A 185 19.43 -9.82 -3.21
CA GLN A 185 20.33 -10.74 -2.48
C GLN A 185 21.60 -11.12 -3.26
N GLY A 186 21.66 -10.79 -4.55
CA GLY A 186 22.86 -10.89 -5.36
C GLY A 186 22.91 -12.09 -6.32
N PRO A 187 24.06 -12.31 -6.99
CA PRO A 187 24.16 -13.20 -8.14
C PRO A 187 23.72 -14.64 -7.90
N SER A 188 23.88 -15.17 -6.68
CA SER A 188 23.50 -16.55 -6.33
C SER A 188 21.99 -16.79 -6.36
N ARG A 189 21.16 -15.75 -6.27
CA ARG A 189 19.70 -15.83 -6.28
C ARG A 189 19.07 -15.34 -7.60
N ARG A 190 19.86 -14.85 -8.55
CA ARG A 190 19.35 -14.23 -9.79
C ARG A 190 18.53 -15.18 -10.66
N SER A 191 18.90 -16.46 -10.75
CA SER A 191 18.15 -17.45 -11.53
C SER A 191 16.73 -17.64 -11.00
N GLU A 192 16.52 -17.58 -9.68
CA GLU A 192 15.18 -17.63 -9.09
C GLU A 192 14.39 -16.35 -9.39
N ALA A 193 15.04 -15.18 -9.36
CA ALA A 193 14.41 -13.92 -9.73
C ALA A 193 13.96 -13.92 -11.20
N GLU A 194 14.83 -14.34 -12.11
CA GLU A 194 14.55 -14.45 -13.55
C GLU A 194 13.40 -15.43 -13.83
N ALA A 195 13.37 -16.58 -13.15
CA ALA A 195 12.27 -17.52 -13.26
C ALA A 195 10.94 -16.90 -12.83
N LEU A 196 10.95 -16.12 -11.74
CA LEU A 196 9.75 -15.44 -11.26
C LEU A 196 9.31 -14.30 -12.18
N ILE A 197 10.25 -13.56 -12.77
CA ILE A 197 9.98 -12.54 -13.80
C ILE A 197 9.32 -13.17 -15.03
N ALA A 198 9.82 -14.33 -15.48
CA ALA A 198 9.21 -15.07 -16.57
C ALA A 198 7.79 -15.57 -16.22
N GLU A 199 7.58 -16.06 -14.99
CA GLU A 199 6.24 -16.42 -14.48
C GLU A 199 5.29 -15.22 -14.52
N ILE A 200 5.73 -14.07 -14.00
CA ILE A 200 4.95 -12.81 -14.00
C ILE A 200 4.58 -12.40 -15.43
N HIS A 201 5.53 -12.43 -16.37
CA HIS A 201 5.27 -12.09 -17.76
C HIS A 201 4.21 -12.99 -18.37
N TRP A 202 4.34 -14.31 -18.20
CA TRP A 202 3.37 -15.27 -18.71
C TRP A 202 1.97 -15.04 -18.13
N ILE A 203 1.84 -14.85 -16.82
CA ILE A 203 0.54 -14.58 -16.18
C ILE A 203 -0.10 -13.30 -16.74
N VAL A 204 0.69 -12.24 -16.95
CA VAL A 204 0.17 -10.98 -17.49
C VAL A 204 -0.29 -11.13 -18.94
N GLU A 205 0.44 -11.88 -19.77
CA GLU A 205 0.01 -12.10 -21.16
C GLU A 205 -1.30 -12.92 -21.23
N GLU A 206 -1.47 -13.94 -20.38
CA GLU A 206 -2.70 -14.74 -20.31
C GLU A 206 -3.87 -14.02 -19.60
N MET A 207 -3.60 -12.92 -18.88
CA MET A 207 -4.61 -12.18 -18.11
C MET A 207 -5.77 -11.65 -18.99
N GLY A 208 -5.50 -11.37 -20.27
CA GLY A 208 -6.45 -10.76 -21.20
C GLY A 208 -7.74 -11.57 -21.43
N GLU A 209 -7.74 -12.86 -21.11
CA GLU A 209 -8.89 -13.76 -21.23
C GLU A 209 -9.62 -14.01 -19.89
N GLY A 210 -9.13 -13.41 -18.79
CA GLY A 210 -9.61 -13.66 -17.43
C GLY A 210 -10.37 -12.50 -16.79
N GLN A 211 -10.82 -12.72 -15.54
CA GLN A 211 -11.57 -11.72 -14.75
C GLN A 211 -10.80 -10.41 -14.46
N PHE A 212 -9.48 -10.42 -14.63
CA PHE A 212 -8.59 -9.26 -14.41
C PHE A 212 -8.10 -8.63 -15.71
N ALA A 213 -8.65 -8.98 -16.87
CA ALA A 213 -8.21 -8.48 -18.18
C ALA A 213 -8.08 -6.95 -18.25
N VAL A 214 -8.94 -6.21 -17.56
CA VAL A 214 -8.91 -4.74 -17.49
C VAL A 214 -7.61 -4.18 -16.91
N TYR A 215 -6.88 -4.94 -16.10
CA TYR A 215 -5.63 -4.53 -15.48
C TYR A 215 -4.40 -4.88 -16.32
N GLN A 216 -4.53 -5.66 -17.39
CA GLN A 216 -3.39 -6.20 -18.14
C GLN A 216 -2.39 -5.12 -18.60
N ALA A 217 -2.89 -4.02 -19.16
CA ALA A 217 -2.04 -2.93 -19.64
C ALA A 217 -1.22 -2.29 -18.50
N GLU A 218 -1.84 -2.11 -17.34
CA GLU A 218 -1.18 -1.56 -16.16
C GLU A 218 -0.16 -2.56 -15.58
N GLU A 219 -0.50 -3.85 -15.51
CA GLU A 219 0.43 -4.88 -15.04
C GLU A 219 1.66 -5.00 -15.96
N ARG A 220 1.50 -4.85 -17.29
CA ARG A 220 2.64 -4.74 -18.23
C ARG A 220 3.52 -3.54 -17.90
N ARG A 221 2.92 -2.38 -17.64
CA ARG A 221 3.65 -1.15 -17.28
C ARG A 221 4.42 -1.33 -15.96
N LEU A 222 3.78 -1.90 -14.94
CA LEU A 222 4.41 -2.17 -13.64
C LEU A 222 5.59 -3.14 -13.77
N ASN A 223 5.47 -4.18 -14.60
CA ASN A 223 6.57 -5.09 -14.88
C ASN A 223 7.76 -4.38 -15.55
N GLN A 224 7.51 -3.48 -16.50
CA GLN A 224 8.58 -2.68 -17.12
C GLN A 224 9.28 -1.77 -16.11
N VAL A 225 8.51 -1.12 -15.23
CA VAL A 225 9.06 -0.29 -14.14
C VAL A 225 9.93 -1.14 -13.21
N MET A 226 9.45 -2.31 -12.78
CA MET A 226 10.24 -3.22 -11.96
C MET A 226 11.55 -3.59 -12.66
N MET A 227 11.50 -4.00 -13.93
CA MET A 227 12.71 -4.40 -14.67
C MET A 227 13.73 -3.25 -14.79
N ALA A 228 13.29 -2.01 -14.90
CA ALA A 228 14.18 -0.85 -14.89
C ALA A 228 14.92 -0.66 -13.55
N THR A 229 14.33 -1.11 -12.44
CA THR A 229 14.97 -1.08 -11.11
C THR A 229 15.93 -2.25 -10.84
N LEU A 230 15.95 -3.27 -11.70
CA LEU A 230 16.78 -4.46 -11.54
C LEU A 230 18.11 -4.39 -12.33
N GLN A 231 18.47 -3.23 -12.88
CA GLN A 231 19.72 -3.06 -13.64
C GLN A 231 20.93 -2.90 -12.71
#